data_AF-A0A6J5TYG9-F1
#
_entry.id   AF-A0A6J5TYG9-F1
#
_cell.length_a   1.000
_cell.length_b   1.000
_cell.length_c   1.000
_cell.angle_alpha   90.00
_cell.angle_beta   90.00
_cell.angle_gamma   90.00
#
_symmetry.space_group_name_H-M   'P 1'
#
loop_
_entity.id
_entity.type
_entity.pdbx_description
1 polymer ?
#
loop_
_entity_poly.entity_id
_entity_poly.type
_entity_poly.pdbx_seq_one_letter_code
_entity_poly.pdbx_strand_id
1 'polypeptide(L)'
;MMLVCASWVLLFFHLSFDDEILSSVINCGYKSMIFDSVIILIENNIAVFCPGLTDGSLGDMFYFHSFCSLGLIVDLVQDIRAMNGEAVHANPRKTGMIILGGGLPKHHICNANMMRNGADYAVFINTAPKFDGSDSGAHPDEAVSWGKIRGSAKTEVHCNATIAFPLLVAETFAKKAVETMT
;
A
#
# COMPACT_ATOMS: atom_id res chain seq x y z
N MET A 1 -11.78 -4.59 5.64
CA MET A 1 -10.92 -3.67 4.87
C MET A 1 -9.59 -4.35 4.70
N MET A 2 -9.06 -4.42 3.48
CA MET A 2 -7.92 -5.27 3.14
C MET A 2 -6.80 -4.37 2.64
N LEU A 3 -5.67 -4.32 3.34
CA LEU A 3 -4.52 -3.55 2.88
C LEU A 3 -3.76 -4.38 1.84
N VAL A 4 -3.83 -3.92 0.60
CA VAL A 4 -2.95 -4.34 -0.48
C VAL A 4 -2.07 -3.14 -0.80
N CYS A 5 -0.75 -3.28 -0.63
CA CYS A 5 0.19 -2.33 -1.20
C CYS A 5 1.21 -3.12 -2.02
N ALA A 6 1.34 -2.72 -3.27
CA ALA A 6 2.14 -3.38 -4.27
C ALA A 6 3.30 -2.47 -4.63
N SER A 7 4.51 -2.99 -4.56
CA SER A 7 5.72 -2.15 -4.65
C SER A 7 5.96 -1.59 -6.05
N TRP A 8 5.32 -2.17 -7.08
CA TRP A 8 5.20 -1.61 -8.43
C TRP A 8 3.84 -2.02 -9.01
N VAL A 9 3.06 -1.04 -9.49
CA VAL A 9 1.66 -1.14 -9.97
C VAL A 9 0.63 -1.39 -8.85
N LEU A 10 -0.42 -0.57 -8.81
CA LEU A 10 -1.38 -0.37 -7.71
C LEU A 10 -0.75 0.38 -6.52
N LEU A 11 -0.44 1.65 -6.79
CA LEU A 11 -0.22 2.70 -5.80
C LEU A 11 -1.52 3.04 -5.11
N PHE A 12 -1.42 3.27 -3.80
CA PHE A 12 -2.49 3.81 -2.99
C PHE A 12 -1.90 5.12 -2.35
N PHE A 13 -2.52 6.33 -2.55
CA PHE A 13 -2.24 7.68 -1.94
C PHE A 13 -3.34 8.36 -1.04
N HIS A 14 -3.23 8.34 0.29
CA HIS A 14 -3.94 9.14 1.29
C HIS A 14 -3.01 10.29 1.62
N LEU A 15 -2.49 10.88 0.55
CA LEU A 15 -2.57 12.30 0.45
C LEU A 15 -3.99 12.69 0.88
N SER A 16 -4.08 13.43 1.98
CA SER A 16 -4.97 14.58 2.00
C SER A 16 -4.59 15.40 0.77
N PHE A 17 -5.18 15.05 -0.38
CA PHE A 17 -5.28 15.94 -1.52
C PHE A 17 -6.20 17.06 -1.05
N ASP A 18 -5.63 18.04 -0.35
CA ASP A 18 -6.14 19.39 -0.43
C ASP A 18 -6.34 19.68 -1.93
N ASP A 19 -7.51 20.21 -2.29
CA ASP A 19 -7.92 20.37 -3.69
C ASP A 19 -6.87 21.11 -4.54
N GLU A 20 -6.01 21.92 -3.90
CA GLU A 20 -4.83 22.55 -4.48
C GLU A 20 -3.82 21.58 -5.12
N ILE A 21 -3.47 20.45 -4.49
CA ILE A 21 -2.46 19.52 -5.05
C ILE A 21 -3.02 18.85 -6.30
N LEU A 22 -4.28 18.40 -6.23
CA LEU A 22 -4.93 17.74 -7.36
C LEU A 22 -5.14 18.75 -8.50
N SER A 23 -5.61 19.96 -8.18
CA SER A 23 -5.76 21.05 -9.15
C SER A 23 -4.43 21.48 -9.76
N SER A 24 -3.36 21.59 -8.97
CA SER A 24 -2.02 21.93 -9.43
C SER A 24 -1.49 20.89 -10.42
N VAL A 25 -1.56 19.61 -10.08
CA VAL A 25 -1.06 18.51 -10.93
C VAL A 25 -1.91 18.34 -12.21
N ILE A 26 -3.23 18.52 -12.11
CA ILE A 26 -4.13 18.54 -13.29
C ILE A 26 -3.84 19.76 -14.18
N ASN A 27 -3.65 20.95 -13.61
CA ASN A 27 -3.34 22.18 -14.35
C ASN A 27 -1.94 22.18 -14.97
N CYS A 28 -0.99 21.42 -14.41
CA CYS A 28 0.31 21.12 -15.04
C CYS A 28 0.21 20.16 -16.24
N GLY A 29 -0.99 19.74 -16.65
CA GLY A 29 -1.24 19.01 -17.90
C GLY A 29 -0.98 17.51 -17.86
N TYR A 30 -0.60 16.95 -16.70
CA TYR A 30 -0.27 15.53 -16.54
C TYR A 30 -1.52 14.64 -16.37
N LYS A 31 -2.34 14.52 -17.42
CA LYS A 31 -3.28 13.38 -17.53
C LYS A 31 -2.52 12.11 -17.91
N SER A 32 -2.21 11.30 -16.90
CA SER A 32 -1.69 9.94 -17.05
C SER A 32 -2.67 8.90 -16.50
N MET A 33 -2.64 7.66 -17.02
CA MET A 33 -3.50 6.55 -16.56
C MET A 33 -3.38 6.23 -15.06
N ILE A 34 -2.31 6.70 -14.40
CA ILE A 34 -2.11 6.57 -12.96
C ILE A 34 -3.15 7.41 -12.21
N PHE A 35 -3.49 8.61 -12.71
CA PHE A 35 -4.52 9.47 -12.11
C PHE A 35 -5.90 8.86 -12.23
N ASP A 36 -6.27 8.32 -13.40
CA ASP A 36 -7.56 7.64 -13.60
C ASP A 36 -7.73 6.47 -12.61
N SER A 37 -6.65 5.71 -12.36
CA SER A 37 -6.65 4.61 -11.38
C SER A 37 -6.80 5.10 -9.94
N VAL A 38 -6.16 6.21 -9.56
CA VAL A 38 -6.26 6.81 -8.22
C VAL A 38 -7.64 7.43 -7.99
N ILE A 39 -8.23 8.07 -9.00
CA ILE A 39 -9.59 8.63 -8.93
C ILE A 39 -10.61 7.54 -8.59
N ILE A 40 -10.55 6.37 -9.25
CA ILE A 40 -11.43 5.24 -8.95
C ILE A 40 -11.29 4.76 -7.50
N LEU A 41 -10.07 4.78 -6.92
CA LEU A 41 -9.86 4.42 -5.50
C LEU A 41 -10.49 5.44 -4.55
N ILE A 42 -10.42 6.74 -4.88
CA ILE A 42 -11.03 7.82 -4.10
C ILE A 42 -12.56 7.73 -4.16
N GLU A 43 -13.13 7.54 -5.36
CA GLU A 43 -14.58 7.33 -5.56
C GLU A 43 -15.11 6.13 -4.75
N ASN A 44 -14.30 5.09 -4.58
CA ASN A 44 -14.62 3.90 -3.78
C ASN A 44 -14.26 4.04 -2.28
N ASN A 45 -13.88 5.23 -1.80
CA ASN A 45 -13.52 5.54 -0.41
C ASN A 45 -12.41 4.63 0.15
N ILE A 46 -11.41 4.31 -0.66
CA ILE A 46 -10.26 3.51 -0.22
C ILE A 46 -9.17 4.49 0.28
N ALA A 47 -8.66 4.25 1.50
CA ALA A 47 -7.54 4.97 2.12
C ALA A 47 -6.26 4.11 2.07
N VAL A 48 -5.11 4.73 1.84
CA VAL A 48 -4.45 4.35 0.60
C VAL A 48 -2.97 4.85 0.68
N PHE A 49 -1.97 4.26 1.36
CA PHE A 49 -0.79 5.04 1.87
C PHE A 49 0.56 5.00 1.10
N CYS A 50 1.24 6.15 0.92
CA CYS A 50 2.54 6.29 0.22
C CYS A 50 3.57 7.23 0.90
N PRO A 51 4.36 6.77 1.89
CA PRO A 51 5.37 7.59 2.57
C PRO A 51 6.60 7.97 1.71
N GLY A 52 6.80 7.31 0.56
CA GLY A 52 7.90 7.57 -0.38
C GLY A 52 7.54 8.54 -1.51
N LEU A 53 6.53 9.39 -1.31
CA LEU A 53 5.89 10.19 -2.38
C LEU A 53 6.86 11.02 -3.24
N THR A 54 7.93 11.53 -2.64
CA THR A 54 8.92 12.38 -3.32
C THR A 54 9.97 11.59 -4.12
N ASP A 55 10.02 10.26 -3.99
CA ASP A 55 10.98 9.39 -4.68
C ASP A 55 10.40 8.91 -6.02
N GLY A 56 10.28 9.83 -6.98
CA GLY A 56 9.78 9.56 -8.32
C GLY A 56 9.37 10.82 -9.08
N SER A 57 8.82 10.65 -10.28
CA SER A 57 8.49 11.76 -11.19
C SER A 57 7.50 12.80 -10.62
N LEU A 58 6.67 12.43 -9.64
CA LEU A 58 5.83 13.37 -8.91
C LEU A 58 6.65 14.28 -7.97
N GLY A 59 7.72 13.77 -7.38
CA GLY A 59 8.70 14.55 -6.63
C GLY A 59 9.44 15.57 -7.51
N ASP A 60 9.79 15.21 -8.75
CA ASP A 60 10.33 16.16 -9.73
C ASP A 60 9.33 17.31 -10.00
N MET A 61 8.03 17.00 -10.10
CA MET A 61 7.00 18.02 -10.29
C MET A 61 6.85 18.92 -9.05
N PHE A 62 6.92 18.38 -7.82
CA PHE A 62 6.95 19.18 -6.61
C PHE A 62 8.19 20.09 -6.54
N TYR A 63 9.35 19.59 -6.97
CA TYR A 63 10.58 20.36 -7.08
C TYR A 63 10.42 21.53 -8.05
N PHE A 64 9.96 21.30 -9.28
CA PHE A 64 9.73 22.38 -10.25
C PHE A 64 8.65 23.36 -9.78
N HIS A 65 7.55 22.86 -9.22
CA HIS A 65 6.46 23.66 -8.66
C HIS A 65 6.96 24.62 -7.57
N SER A 66 7.90 24.18 -6.72
CA SER A 66 8.45 25.00 -5.62
C SER A 66 9.14 26.30 -6.07
N PHE A 67 9.59 26.39 -7.33
CA PHE A 67 10.15 27.62 -7.90
C PHE A 67 9.07 28.58 -8.45
N CYS A 68 7.89 28.08 -8.77
CA CYS A 68 6.78 28.87 -9.33
C CYS A 68 5.77 29.29 -8.27
N SER A 69 5.54 28.45 -7.27
CA SER A 69 4.59 28.66 -6.18
C SER A 69 5.10 28.03 -4.89
N LEU A 70 5.26 28.89 -3.87
CA LEU A 70 5.59 28.49 -2.51
C LEU A 70 4.30 28.12 -1.77
N GLY A 71 4.34 27.11 -0.90
CA GLY A 71 3.24 26.76 0.01
C GLY A 71 2.89 25.28 0.07
N LEU A 72 3.26 24.48 -0.94
CA LEU A 72 3.03 23.04 -0.93
C LEU A 72 3.84 22.37 0.20
N ILE A 73 3.15 21.80 1.18
CA ILE A 73 3.73 21.07 2.32
C ILE A 73 3.12 19.66 2.33
N VAL A 74 3.97 18.63 2.33
CA VAL A 74 3.56 17.22 2.45
C VAL A 74 3.81 16.76 3.88
N ASP A 75 2.73 16.55 4.67
CA ASP A 75 2.82 16.12 6.06
C ASP A 75 2.72 14.58 6.21
N LEU A 76 3.88 13.92 6.14
CA LEU A 76 3.99 12.47 6.35
C LEU A 76 3.59 12.00 7.76
N VAL A 77 3.50 12.88 8.75
CA VAL A 77 3.09 12.52 10.12
C VAL A 77 1.58 12.27 10.18
N GLN A 78 0.79 13.01 9.39
CA GLN A 78 -0.65 12.78 9.26
C GLN A 78 -0.94 11.42 8.61
N ASP A 79 -0.28 11.09 7.49
CA ASP A 79 -0.38 9.78 6.83
C ASP A 79 -0.10 8.62 7.79
N ILE A 80 1.00 8.69 8.55
CA ILE A 80 1.37 7.64 9.52
C ILE A 80 0.31 7.50 10.62
N ARG A 81 -0.26 8.61 11.10
CA ARG A 81 -1.36 8.59 12.09
C ARG A 81 -2.62 7.97 11.50
N ALA A 82 -2.99 8.31 10.27
CA ALA A 82 -4.15 7.77 9.58
C ALA A 82 -4.00 6.26 9.32
N MET A 83 -2.89 5.81 8.73
CA MET A 83 -2.63 4.39 8.46
C MET A 83 -2.60 3.54 9.73
N ASN A 84 -1.88 3.98 10.77
CA ASN A 84 -1.86 3.28 12.05
C ASN A 84 -3.25 3.30 12.70
N GLY A 85 -3.99 4.39 12.54
CA GLY A 85 -5.39 4.53 12.92
C GLY A 85 -6.28 3.44 12.31
N GLU A 86 -6.18 3.18 11.00
CA GLU A 86 -6.96 2.14 10.34
C GLU A 86 -6.69 0.73 10.88
N ALA A 87 -5.44 0.44 11.23
CA ALA A 87 -5.08 -0.84 11.85
C ALA A 87 -5.61 -0.95 13.30
N VAL A 88 -5.45 0.08 14.11
CA VAL A 88 -5.89 0.11 15.52
C VAL A 88 -7.42 0.04 15.61
N HIS A 89 -8.14 0.84 14.82
CA HIS A 89 -9.60 0.87 14.77
C HIS A 89 -10.21 -0.22 13.86
N ALA A 90 -9.42 -1.21 13.43
CA ALA A 90 -9.94 -2.37 12.71
C ALA A 90 -10.95 -3.15 13.56
N ASN A 91 -10.68 -3.31 14.87
CA ASN A 91 -11.49 -4.12 15.78
C ASN A 91 -12.97 -3.66 15.80
N PRO A 92 -13.95 -4.59 15.80
CA PRO A 92 -13.82 -6.05 15.94
C PRO A 92 -13.49 -6.80 14.63
N ARG A 93 -13.24 -6.10 13.52
CA ARG A 93 -12.86 -6.71 12.24
C ARG A 93 -11.43 -7.28 12.32
N LYS A 94 -11.20 -8.37 11.58
CA LYS A 94 -9.85 -8.90 11.32
C LYS A 94 -9.12 -8.09 10.26
N THR A 95 -7.80 -8.02 10.32
CA THR A 95 -6.96 -7.44 9.26
C THR A 95 -6.26 -8.52 8.45
N GLY A 96 -6.17 -8.30 7.14
CA GLY A 96 -5.43 -9.14 6.21
C GLY A 96 -4.50 -8.28 5.35
N MET A 97 -3.29 -8.78 5.13
CA MET A 97 -2.25 -8.13 4.32
C MET A 97 -1.99 -8.97 3.07
N ILE A 98 -2.03 -8.37 1.89
CA ILE A 98 -1.49 -8.96 0.66
C ILE A 98 -0.39 -8.01 0.17
N ILE A 99 0.85 -8.47 0.17
CA ILE A 99 2.02 -7.62 -0.12
C ILE A 99 2.72 -8.16 -1.36
N LEU A 100 2.82 -7.32 -2.38
CA LEU A 100 3.50 -7.64 -3.64
C LEU A 100 4.86 -6.92 -3.65
N GLY A 101 5.95 -7.68 -3.62
CA GLY A 101 7.31 -7.18 -3.47
C GLY A 101 7.76 -7.04 -2.01
N GLY A 102 8.56 -6.02 -1.73
CA GLY A 102 9.26 -5.81 -0.46
C GLY A 102 9.44 -4.31 -0.16
N GLY A 103 10.52 -3.96 0.54
CA GLY A 103 10.87 -2.56 0.80
C GLY A 103 9.84 -1.80 1.63
N LEU A 104 9.75 -0.49 1.38
CA LEU A 104 8.96 0.45 2.17
C LEU A 104 7.47 0.03 2.31
N PRO A 105 6.75 -0.40 1.25
CA PRO A 105 5.37 -0.92 1.37
C PRO A 105 5.24 -2.10 2.34
N LYS A 106 6.14 -3.09 2.27
CA LYS A 106 6.12 -4.27 3.15
C LYS A 106 6.26 -3.85 4.61
N HIS A 107 7.29 -3.06 4.91
CA HIS A 107 7.56 -2.60 6.26
C HIS A 107 6.41 -1.74 6.81
N HIS A 108 5.89 -0.80 6.02
CA HIS A 108 4.89 0.18 6.47
C HIS A 108 3.56 -0.49 6.87
N ILE A 109 3.02 -1.39 6.02
CA ILE A 109 1.79 -2.14 6.36
C ILE A 109 1.98 -3.04 7.59
N CYS A 110 3.12 -3.73 7.66
CA CYS A 110 3.40 -4.63 8.78
C CYS A 110 3.55 -3.84 10.09
N ASN A 111 4.18 -2.67 10.06
CA ASN A 111 4.35 -1.79 11.21
C ASN A 111 3.01 -1.17 11.67
N ALA A 112 2.09 -0.84 10.75
CA ALA A 112 0.73 -0.44 11.11
C ALA A 112 0.00 -1.55 11.87
N ASN A 113 0.13 -2.80 11.40
CA ASN A 113 -0.49 -3.95 12.05
C ASN A 113 0.18 -4.34 13.37
N MET A 114 1.44 -3.96 13.61
CA MET A 114 2.08 -4.09 14.93
C MET A 114 1.30 -3.31 16.01
N MET A 115 0.75 -2.15 15.69
CA MET A 115 -0.03 -1.30 16.63
C MET A 115 -1.33 -1.96 17.13
N ARG A 116 -1.80 -3.03 16.49
CA ARG A 116 -2.95 -3.84 16.93
C ARG A 116 -2.55 -5.22 17.47
N ASN A 117 -1.28 -5.43 17.84
CA ASN A 117 -0.69 -6.73 18.15
C ASN A 117 -0.81 -7.73 16.99
N GLY A 118 -0.52 -7.28 15.77
CA GLY A 118 -0.33 -8.08 14.56
C GLY A 118 -1.55 -8.25 13.67
N ALA A 119 -1.29 -8.53 12.39
CA ALA A 119 -2.32 -8.90 11.42
C ALA A 119 -2.87 -10.31 11.67
N ASP A 120 -4.13 -10.55 11.32
CA ASP A 120 -4.77 -11.87 11.44
C ASP A 120 -4.45 -12.78 10.24
N TYR A 121 -4.20 -12.20 9.05
CA TYR A 121 -3.83 -12.92 7.82
C TYR A 121 -2.70 -12.21 7.06
N ALA A 122 -1.77 -12.96 6.46
CA ALA A 122 -0.71 -12.41 5.62
C ALA A 122 -0.36 -13.28 4.40
N VAL A 123 -0.27 -12.66 3.22
CA VAL A 123 0.23 -13.26 1.99
C VAL A 123 1.33 -12.36 1.42
N PHE A 124 2.56 -12.86 1.35
CA PHE A 124 3.68 -12.16 0.71
C PHE A 124 3.99 -12.82 -0.64
N ILE A 125 4.06 -12.04 -1.71
CA ILE A 125 4.51 -12.49 -3.04
C ILE A 125 5.73 -11.65 -3.40
N ASN A 126 6.92 -12.25 -3.33
CA ASN A 126 8.17 -11.52 -3.55
C ASN A 126 9.25 -12.40 -4.19
N THR A 127 10.33 -11.80 -4.67
CA THR A 127 11.51 -12.48 -5.22
C THR A 127 12.78 -12.22 -4.41
N ALA A 128 12.67 -11.61 -3.23
CA ALA A 128 13.81 -11.19 -2.43
C ALA A 128 14.53 -12.42 -1.82
N PRO A 129 15.87 -12.43 -1.75
CA PRO A 129 16.59 -13.49 -1.07
C PRO A 129 16.51 -13.33 0.46
N LYS A 130 16.60 -14.44 1.19
CA LYS A 130 16.58 -14.45 2.66
C LYS A 130 17.96 -14.22 3.31
N PHE A 131 19.04 -14.42 2.55
CA PHE A 131 20.40 -14.46 3.09
C PHE A 131 21.01 -13.08 3.35
N ASP A 132 20.42 -12.00 2.82
CA ASP A 132 20.96 -10.64 2.93
C ASP A 132 20.50 -9.90 4.21
N GLY A 133 19.60 -10.50 4.99
CA GLY A 133 19.05 -9.90 6.21
C GLY A 133 18.12 -8.71 5.96
N SER A 134 17.60 -8.54 4.74
CA SER A 134 16.70 -7.43 4.39
C SER A 134 15.26 -7.67 4.89
N ASP A 135 14.58 -6.60 5.33
CA ASP A 135 13.13 -6.67 5.61
C ASP A 135 12.35 -7.13 4.37
N SER A 136 12.80 -6.79 3.16
CA SER A 136 12.27 -7.30 1.89
C SER A 136 12.22 -8.83 1.85
N GLY A 137 13.34 -9.50 2.15
CA GLY A 137 13.48 -10.96 2.17
C GLY A 137 12.99 -11.64 3.45
N ALA A 138 12.75 -10.88 4.53
CA ALA A 138 12.35 -11.42 5.83
C ALA A 138 11.13 -12.35 5.75
N HIS A 139 11.26 -13.55 6.33
CA HIS A 139 10.21 -14.57 6.35
C HIS A 139 8.99 -14.08 7.16
N PRO A 140 7.74 -14.52 6.87
CA PRO A 140 6.59 -14.19 7.71
C PRO A 140 6.73 -14.56 9.19
N ASP A 141 7.58 -15.54 9.55
CA ASP A 141 7.89 -15.84 10.97
C ASP A 141 8.73 -14.75 11.66
N GLU A 142 9.56 -14.02 10.93
CA GLU A 142 10.25 -12.85 11.49
C GLU A 142 9.25 -11.74 11.80
N ALA A 143 8.29 -11.50 10.91
CA ALA A 143 7.18 -10.59 11.21
C ALA A 143 6.32 -11.04 12.41
N VAL A 144 6.32 -12.33 12.78
CA VAL A 144 5.68 -12.81 14.02
C VAL A 144 6.51 -12.44 15.26
N SER A 145 7.85 -12.53 15.21
CA SER A 145 8.69 -12.20 16.39
C SER A 145 8.58 -10.73 16.80
N TRP A 146 8.39 -9.83 15.83
CA TRP A 146 8.10 -8.41 16.04
C TRP A 146 6.64 -8.10 16.41
N GLY A 147 5.75 -9.09 16.48
CA GLY A 147 4.31 -8.87 16.72
C GLY A 147 3.59 -8.18 15.54
N LYS A 148 4.17 -8.14 14.34
CA LYS A 148 3.55 -7.61 13.11
C LYS A 148 2.50 -8.59 12.54
N ILE A 149 2.53 -9.89 12.90
CA ILE A 149 1.56 -10.93 12.50
C ILE A 149 1.21 -11.83 13.70
N ARG A 150 -0.07 -12.22 13.86
CA ARG A 150 -0.60 -13.09 14.94
C ARG A 150 -0.33 -14.60 14.79
N GLY A 151 0.70 -14.98 14.03
CA GLY A 151 1.23 -16.34 13.95
C GLY A 151 0.47 -17.37 13.10
N SER A 152 -0.87 -17.35 13.10
CA SER A 152 -1.70 -18.51 12.69
C SER A 152 -2.00 -18.66 11.20
N ALA A 153 -2.14 -17.57 10.43
CA ALA A 153 -2.48 -17.64 9.01
C ALA A 153 -1.56 -16.74 8.16
N LYS A 154 -0.41 -17.30 7.75
CA LYS A 154 0.59 -16.57 6.96
C LYS A 154 1.25 -17.47 5.92
N THR A 155 1.53 -16.92 4.74
CA THR A 155 2.22 -17.63 3.66
C THR A 155 3.12 -16.68 2.86
N GLU A 156 4.15 -17.25 2.23
CA GLU A 156 5.05 -16.57 1.31
C GLU A 156 5.14 -17.37 0.01
N VAL A 157 5.04 -16.68 -1.12
CA VAL A 157 5.23 -17.23 -2.47
C VAL A 157 6.46 -16.57 -3.07
N HIS A 158 7.53 -17.35 -3.26
CA HIS A 158 8.75 -16.87 -3.92
C HIS A 158 8.57 -16.91 -5.44
N CYS A 159 8.01 -15.83 -5.99
CA CYS A 159 7.64 -15.72 -7.40
C CYS A 159 7.51 -14.25 -7.81
N ASN A 160 7.62 -13.96 -9.11
CA ASN A 160 7.31 -12.64 -9.63
C ASN A 160 5.80 -12.36 -9.47
N ALA A 161 5.45 -11.20 -8.93
CA ALA A 161 4.07 -10.76 -8.74
C ALA A 161 3.27 -10.75 -10.04
N THR A 162 3.88 -10.45 -11.20
CA THR A 162 3.18 -10.47 -12.51
C THR A 162 2.70 -11.86 -12.94
N ILE A 163 3.26 -12.92 -12.35
CA ILE A 163 2.85 -14.32 -12.59
C ILE A 163 1.86 -14.77 -11.51
N ALA A 164 2.23 -14.61 -10.24
CA ALA A 164 1.46 -15.17 -9.13
C ALA A 164 0.19 -14.36 -8.79
N PHE A 165 0.21 -13.03 -8.93
CA PHE A 165 -0.92 -12.19 -8.51
C PHE A 165 -2.15 -12.32 -9.43
N PRO A 166 -2.05 -12.35 -10.77
CA PRO A 166 -3.21 -12.60 -11.63
C PRO A 166 -3.88 -13.95 -11.35
N LEU A 167 -3.10 -15.01 -11.10
CA LEU A 167 -3.61 -16.33 -10.74
C LEU A 167 -4.32 -16.30 -9.37
N LEU A 168 -3.74 -15.63 -8.37
CA LEU A 168 -4.36 -15.43 -7.06
C LEU A 168 -5.70 -14.69 -7.20
N VAL A 169 -5.76 -13.62 -8.00
CA VAL A 169 -6.98 -12.85 -8.23
C VAL A 169 -8.04 -13.68 -8.94
N ALA A 170 -7.67 -14.43 -9.98
CA ALA A 170 -8.57 -15.32 -10.72
C ALA A 170 -9.19 -16.38 -9.80
N GLU A 171 -8.39 -17.00 -8.93
CA GLU A 171 -8.84 -18.08 -8.04
C GLU A 171 -9.52 -17.61 -6.74
N THR A 172 -9.56 -16.30 -6.45
CA THR A 172 -10.16 -15.75 -5.21
C THR A 172 -11.16 -14.62 -5.48
N PHE A 173 -10.69 -13.40 -5.75
CA PHE A 173 -11.53 -12.20 -5.88
C PHE A 173 -12.46 -12.28 -7.10
N ALA A 174 -11.97 -12.78 -8.24
CA ALA A 174 -12.77 -12.87 -9.46
C ALA A 174 -13.93 -13.87 -9.33
N LYS A 175 -13.69 -15.06 -8.77
CA LYS A 175 -14.73 -16.06 -8.50
C LYS A 175 -15.84 -15.48 -7.62
N LYS A 176 -15.46 -14.86 -6.51
CA LYS A 176 -16.42 -14.23 -5.61
C LYS A 176 -17.21 -13.09 -6.27
N ALA A 177 -16.57 -12.31 -7.15
CA ALA A 177 -17.26 -11.24 -7.89
C ALA A 177 -18.35 -11.82 -8.81
N VAL A 178 -18.05 -12.92 -9.52
CA VAL A 178 -19.03 -13.65 -10.35
C VAL A 178 -20.17 -14.21 -9.49
N GLU A 179 -19.86 -14.88 -8.38
CA GLU A 179 -20.85 -15.42 -7.42
C GLU A 179 -21.76 -14.36 -6.79
N THR A 180 -21.31 -13.10 -6.71
CA THR A 180 -22.09 -11.99 -6.15
C THR A 180 -22.99 -11.32 -7.21
N MET A 181 -22.80 -11.63 -8.50
CA MET A 181 -23.58 -11.10 -9.62
C MET A 181 -24.68 -12.07 -10.10
N THR A 182 -24.72 -13.30 -9.57
CA THR A 182 -25.71 -14.36 -9.87
C THR A 182 -26.71 -14.54 -8.75
#